data_AF-A0A0H2Y266-F1
#
_entry.id   AF-A0A0H2Y266-F1
#
_cell.length_a   1.000
_cell.length_b   1.000
_cell.length_c   1.000
_cell.angle_alpha   90.00
_cell.angle_beta   90.00
_cell.angle_gamma   90.00
#
_symmetry.space_group_name_H-M   'P 1'
#
loop_
_entity.id
_entity.type
_entity.pdbx_description
1 polymer ?
#
loop_
_entity_poly.entity_id
_entity_poly.type
_entity_poly.pdbx_seq_one_letter_code
_entity_poly.pdbx_strand_id
1 'polypeptide(L)'
;MIYTVECSFADPASEAEWNDFYSLDKLPALISVAGFHTSQRFKAISDGCPVYLAVHTIDGLDVLTGDEYRQKGGGNFARWQQHITDWHRNLYSDIGRAPAVNADELLVLSAGGPDSLIELGLKPLAMQAVALEQFPARRWLAVLPRRAAPLGDNAPAGLYLYTPMTKQLTKAARDA
;
A
#
# COMPACT_ATOMS: atom_id res chain seq x y z
N MET A 1 -0.95 12.19 5.25
CA MET A 1 -0.60 10.94 5.96
C MET A 1 -0.68 9.76 5.00
N ILE A 2 0.05 8.68 5.26
CA ILE A 2 0.08 7.48 4.42
C ILE A 2 -0.73 6.39 5.10
N TYR A 3 -1.83 5.98 4.46
CA TYR A 3 -2.67 4.89 4.92
C TYR A 3 -2.32 3.63 4.13
N THR A 4 -1.88 2.58 4.81
CA THR A 4 -1.59 1.28 4.21
C THR A 4 -2.64 0.25 4.60
N VAL A 5 -3.00 -0.60 3.64
CA VAL A 5 -3.80 -1.80 3.85
C VAL A 5 -3.05 -2.97 3.25
N GLU A 6 -2.63 -3.90 4.09
CA GLU A 6 -1.97 -5.13 3.70
C GLU A 6 -2.93 -6.30 3.93
N CYS A 7 -2.93 -7.27 3.03
CA CYS A 7 -3.71 -8.50 3.17
C CYS A 7 -3.19 -9.60 2.25
N SER A 8 -3.57 -10.83 2.57
CA SER A 8 -3.50 -12.01 1.72
C SER A 8 -4.92 -12.49 1.40
N PHE A 9 -5.06 -13.35 0.39
CA PHE A 9 -6.34 -13.88 -0.06
C PHE A 9 -6.31 -15.41 -0.07
N ALA A 10 -7.26 -16.05 0.62
CA ALA A 10 -7.24 -17.48 0.91
C ALA A 10 -8.12 -18.34 -0.02
N ASP A 11 -8.74 -17.76 -1.06
CA ASP A 11 -9.49 -18.52 -2.06
C ASP A 11 -8.90 -18.36 -3.48
N PRO A 12 -8.02 -19.29 -3.91
CA PRO A 12 -7.38 -19.20 -5.22
C PRO A 12 -8.38 -19.18 -6.39
N ALA A 13 -9.55 -19.79 -6.25
CA ALA A 13 -10.53 -19.89 -7.34
C ALA A 13 -11.18 -18.53 -7.68
N SER A 14 -11.28 -17.63 -6.69
CA SER A 14 -11.91 -16.31 -6.85
C SER A 14 -10.92 -15.15 -6.72
N GLU A 15 -9.62 -15.42 -6.54
CA GLU A 15 -8.59 -14.40 -6.34
C GLU A 15 -8.50 -13.40 -7.50
N ALA A 16 -8.65 -13.87 -8.74
CA ALA A 16 -8.65 -12.99 -9.92
C ALA A 16 -9.85 -12.02 -9.90
N GLU A 17 -11.06 -12.52 -9.63
CA GLU A 17 -12.28 -11.71 -9.55
C GLU A 17 -12.19 -10.70 -8.40
N TRP A 18 -11.67 -11.11 -7.24
CA TRP A 18 -11.43 -10.19 -6.12
C TRP A 18 -10.42 -9.09 -6.48
N ASN A 19 -9.35 -9.44 -7.21
CA ASN A 19 -8.37 -8.46 -7.64
C ASN A 19 -8.95 -7.45 -8.64
N ASP A 20 -9.78 -7.90 -9.58
CA ASP A 20 -10.48 -7.03 -10.51
C ASP A 20 -11.43 -6.09 -9.75
N PHE A 21 -12.28 -6.63 -8.88
CA PHE A 21 -13.17 -5.83 -8.03
C PHE A 21 -12.39 -4.77 -7.23
N TYR A 22 -11.28 -5.15 -6.60
CA TYR A 22 -10.54 -4.22 -5.75
C TYR A 22 -9.88 -3.13 -6.63
N SER A 23 -9.25 -3.49 -7.75
CA SER A 23 -8.61 -2.51 -8.63
C SER A 23 -9.59 -1.60 -9.37
N LEU A 24 -10.70 -2.14 -9.86
CA LEU A 24 -11.62 -1.45 -10.76
C LEU A 24 -12.78 -0.75 -10.04
N ASP A 25 -13.26 -1.29 -8.92
CA ASP A 25 -14.42 -0.75 -8.21
C ASP A 25 -14.03 -0.10 -6.89
N LYS A 26 -13.35 -0.85 -6.01
CA LYS A 26 -13.06 -0.38 -4.65
C LYS A 26 -12.01 0.73 -4.62
N LEU A 27 -10.94 0.64 -5.41
CA LEU A 27 -9.90 1.66 -5.44
C LEU A 27 -10.46 3.02 -5.93
N PRO A 28 -11.23 3.09 -7.04
CA PRO A 28 -11.88 4.33 -7.46
C PRO A 28 -12.94 4.83 -6.48
N ALA A 29 -13.66 3.94 -5.79
CA ALA A 29 -14.59 4.35 -4.74
C ALA A 29 -13.86 5.03 -3.56
N LEU A 30 -12.73 4.48 -3.11
CA LEU A 30 -11.93 5.05 -2.02
C LEU A 30 -11.29 6.39 -2.39
N ILE A 31 -10.68 6.53 -3.58
CA ILE A 31 -10.08 7.81 -3.99
C ILE A 31 -11.11 8.93 -4.14
N SER A 32 -12.40 8.59 -4.29
CA SER A 32 -13.49 9.58 -4.34
C SER A 32 -13.79 10.22 -2.98
N VAL A 33 -13.47 9.54 -1.87
CA VAL A 33 -13.72 10.00 -0.50
C VAL A 33 -13.04 11.35 -0.24
N ALA A 34 -13.70 12.27 0.46
CA ALA A 34 -13.10 13.52 0.90
C ALA A 34 -11.85 13.25 1.76
N GLY A 35 -10.76 13.96 1.45
CA GLY A 35 -9.48 13.77 2.10
C GLY A 35 -8.63 12.60 1.62
N PHE A 36 -9.05 11.81 0.62
CA PHE A 36 -8.13 10.95 -0.15
C PHE A 36 -7.48 11.74 -1.30
N HIS A 37 -6.18 11.54 -1.51
CA HIS A 37 -5.38 12.27 -2.52
C HIS A 37 -4.75 11.36 -3.56
N THR A 38 -4.16 10.25 -3.11
CA THR A 38 -3.58 9.24 -4.00
C THR A 38 -3.95 7.84 -3.56
N SER A 39 -4.00 6.90 -4.50
CA SER A 39 -4.22 5.50 -4.21
C SER A 39 -3.54 4.59 -5.24
N GLN A 40 -2.84 3.56 -4.78
CA GLN A 40 -2.19 2.58 -5.64
C GLN A 40 -2.20 1.20 -5.00
N ARG A 41 -2.38 0.15 -5.82
CA ARG A 41 -2.28 -1.26 -5.39
C ARG A 41 -1.01 -1.91 -5.88
N PHE A 42 -0.55 -2.87 -5.09
CA PHE A 42 0.65 -3.64 -5.33
C PHE A 42 0.48 -5.11 -4.96
N LYS A 43 1.29 -5.97 -5.58
CA LYS A 43 1.43 -7.39 -5.28
C LYS A 43 2.86 -7.69 -4.86
N ALA A 44 3.04 -8.46 -3.81
CA ALA A 44 4.34 -8.90 -3.33
C ALA A 44 5.05 -9.76 -4.40
N ILE A 45 6.36 -9.57 -4.52
CA ILE A 45 7.29 -10.45 -5.25
C ILE A 45 8.14 -11.25 -4.26
N SER A 46 8.38 -10.70 -3.07
CA SER A 46 9.10 -11.35 -1.98
C SER A 46 8.17 -12.18 -1.10
N ASP A 47 8.69 -13.28 -0.56
CA ASP A 47 7.99 -14.08 0.44
C ASP A 47 8.01 -13.44 1.84
N GLY A 48 7.22 -13.97 2.77
CA GLY A 48 7.23 -13.57 4.18
C GLY A 48 6.49 -12.26 4.50
N CYS A 49 5.72 -11.72 3.55
CA CYS A 49 4.88 -10.54 3.73
C CYS A 49 3.47 -10.77 3.17
N PRO A 50 2.47 -9.95 3.57
CA PRO A 50 1.14 -10.02 2.98
C PRO A 50 1.20 -9.82 1.46
N VAL A 51 0.47 -10.66 0.73
CA VAL A 51 0.57 -10.76 -0.74
C VAL A 51 0.15 -9.48 -1.44
N TYR A 52 -0.79 -8.73 -0.87
CA TYR A 52 -1.35 -7.52 -1.45
C TYR A 52 -1.18 -6.33 -0.53
N LEU A 53 -0.89 -5.19 -1.14
CA LEU A 53 -0.73 -3.91 -0.47
C LEU A 53 -1.51 -2.84 -1.23
N ALA A 54 -2.25 -2.01 -0.52
CA ALA A 54 -2.76 -0.73 -1.01
C ALA A 54 -2.11 0.41 -0.21
N VAL A 55 -1.61 1.41 -0.92
CA VAL A 55 -1.04 2.63 -0.32
C VAL A 55 -1.89 3.82 -0.75
N HIS A 56 -2.34 4.59 0.24
CA HIS A 56 -3.15 5.78 0.05
C HIS A 56 -2.49 6.98 0.70
N THR A 57 -2.60 8.15 0.06
CA THR A 57 -2.35 9.42 0.76
C THR A 57 -3.68 10.01 1.20
N ILE A 58 -3.82 10.29 2.50
CA ILE A 58 -5.02 10.89 3.08
C ILE A 58 -4.70 12.10 3.97
N ASP A 59 -5.69 12.96 4.24
CA ASP A 59 -5.53 14.13 5.14
C ASP A 59 -5.18 13.71 6.57
N GLY A 60 -5.90 12.73 7.13
CA GLY A 60 -5.74 12.35 8.53
C GLY A 60 -6.56 11.13 8.93
N LEU A 61 -6.48 10.80 10.23
CA LEU A 61 -7.21 9.68 10.83
C LEU A 61 -8.73 9.87 10.80
N ASP A 62 -9.19 11.11 10.91
CA ASP A 62 -10.60 11.51 10.86
C ASP A 62 -11.31 11.03 9.59
N VAL A 63 -10.60 11.06 8.45
CA VAL A 63 -11.07 10.50 7.17
C VAL A 63 -11.48 9.02 7.32
N LEU A 64 -10.71 8.23 8.07
CA LEU A 64 -10.95 6.79 8.25
C LEU A 64 -12.07 6.49 9.26
N THR A 65 -12.50 7.49 10.04
CA THR A 65 -13.66 7.39 10.95
C THR A 65 -14.94 7.95 10.35
N GLY A 66 -14.85 8.66 9.22
CA GLY A 66 -15.98 9.33 8.58
C GLY A 66 -16.99 8.39 7.92
N ASP A 67 -18.23 8.86 7.80
CA ASP A 67 -19.33 8.11 7.17
C ASP A 67 -19.08 7.84 5.69
N GLU A 68 -18.55 8.81 4.95
CA GLU A 68 -18.26 8.67 3.53
C GLU A 68 -17.28 7.51 3.28
N TYR A 69 -16.21 7.41 4.08
CA TYR A 69 -15.26 6.30 4.00
C TYR A 69 -15.95 4.95 4.19
N ARG A 70 -16.78 4.81 5.24
CA ARG A 70 -17.53 3.57 5.50
C ARG A 70 -18.49 3.21 4.37
N GLN A 71 -19.24 4.20 3.86
CA GLN A 71 -20.20 4.02 2.77
C GLN A 71 -19.52 3.63 1.45
N LYS A 72 -18.27 4.08 1.22
CA LYS A 72 -17.47 3.71 0.04
C LYS A 72 -16.72 2.38 0.20
N GLY A 73 -17.05 1.57 1.21
CA GLY A 73 -16.43 0.26 1.44
C GLY A 73 -15.10 0.33 2.20
N GLY A 74 -14.81 1.46 2.83
CA GLY A 74 -13.68 1.62 3.74
C GLY A 74 -13.75 0.67 4.91
N GLY A 75 -12.60 0.08 5.25
CA GLY A 75 -12.47 -0.79 6.43
C GLY A 75 -13.20 -2.13 6.34
N ASN A 76 -13.66 -2.57 5.15
CA ASN A 76 -14.21 -3.90 4.90
C ASN A 76 -13.91 -4.36 3.45
N PHE A 77 -14.11 -5.63 3.15
CA PHE A 77 -13.95 -6.19 1.80
C PHE A 77 -15.25 -6.73 1.18
N ALA A 78 -16.41 -6.21 1.59
CA ALA A 78 -17.72 -6.71 1.16
C ALA A 78 -17.82 -8.25 1.31
N ARG A 79 -18.38 -8.96 0.32
CA ARG A 79 -18.51 -10.43 0.33
C ARG A 79 -17.16 -11.18 0.39
N TRP A 80 -16.07 -10.51 0.03
CA TRP A 80 -14.73 -11.08 0.01
C TRP A 80 -14.09 -11.19 1.39
N GLN A 81 -14.65 -10.50 2.40
CA GLN A 81 -14.08 -10.40 3.74
C GLN A 81 -13.74 -11.75 4.38
N GLN A 82 -14.53 -12.78 4.09
CA GLN A 82 -14.33 -14.15 4.60
C GLN A 82 -13.06 -14.83 4.06
N HIS A 83 -12.50 -14.34 2.95
CA HIS A 83 -11.29 -14.88 2.32
C HIS A 83 -10.05 -14.02 2.59
N ILE A 84 -10.19 -12.91 3.32
CA ILE A 84 -9.08 -12.01 3.63
C ILE A 84 -8.31 -12.53 4.85
N THR A 85 -7.02 -12.73 4.70
CA THR A 85 -6.08 -13.10 5.77
C THR A 85 -4.96 -12.05 5.87
N ASP A 86 -4.14 -12.13 6.91
CA ASP A 86 -3.00 -11.21 7.14
C ASP A 86 -3.39 -9.73 7.02
N TRP A 87 -4.56 -9.38 7.53
CA TRP A 87 -5.15 -8.06 7.33
C TRP A 87 -4.56 -7.05 8.31
N HIS A 88 -3.69 -6.21 7.79
CA HIS A 88 -3.03 -5.16 8.56
C HIS A 88 -3.37 -3.78 8.02
N ARG A 89 -3.64 -2.84 8.92
CA ARG A 89 -3.95 -1.45 8.58
C ARG A 89 -3.15 -0.51 9.45
N ASN A 90 -2.41 0.39 8.82
CA ASN A 90 -1.56 1.36 9.52
C ASN A 90 -1.70 2.75 8.90
N LEU A 91 -1.63 3.77 9.75
CA LEU A 91 -1.54 5.16 9.32
C LEU A 91 -0.17 5.70 9.73
N TYR A 92 0.53 6.28 8.77
CA TYR A 92 1.88 6.81 8.94
C TYR A 92 1.98 8.30 8.62
N SER A 93 2.93 8.99 9.25
CA SER A 93 3.25 10.40 9.02
C SER A 93 4.57 10.61 8.24
N ASP A 94 5.05 11.85 8.23
CA ASP A 94 6.41 12.31 7.90
C ASP A 94 6.81 12.42 6.42
N ILE A 95 6.23 11.62 5.52
CA ILE A 95 6.66 11.63 4.11
C ILE A 95 5.79 12.49 3.17
N GLY A 96 4.71 13.10 3.69
CA GLY A 96 3.75 13.84 2.87
C GLY A 96 2.92 12.92 1.97
N ARG A 97 3.18 12.93 0.65
CA ARG A 97 2.48 12.13 -0.36
C ARG A 97 3.22 10.82 -0.65
N ALA A 98 2.48 9.73 -0.80
CA ALA A 98 3.03 8.46 -1.27
C ALA A 98 3.64 8.65 -2.68
N PRO A 99 4.88 8.20 -2.93
CA PRO A 99 5.46 8.24 -4.26
C PRO A 99 4.63 7.40 -5.23
N ALA A 100 4.46 7.89 -6.46
CA ALA A 100 3.91 7.09 -7.54
C ALA A 100 4.95 6.06 -7.98
N VAL A 101 4.54 4.82 -8.19
CA VAL A 101 5.41 3.74 -8.68
C VAL A 101 4.96 3.35 -10.08
N ASN A 102 5.85 3.47 -11.06
CA ASN A 102 5.54 3.14 -12.46
C ASN A 102 5.69 1.64 -12.73
N ALA A 103 5.18 1.17 -13.87
CA ALA A 103 5.16 -0.25 -14.22
C ALA A 103 6.56 -0.89 -14.33
N ASP A 104 7.58 -0.10 -14.60
CA ASP A 104 9.00 -0.48 -14.66
C ASP A 104 9.75 -0.26 -13.34
N GLU A 105 9.03 0.03 -12.26
CA GLU A 105 9.54 0.26 -10.90
C GLU A 105 8.88 -0.70 -9.90
N LEU A 106 9.48 -0.80 -8.72
CA LEU A 106 9.01 -1.56 -7.58
C LEU A 106 8.90 -0.66 -6.36
N LEU A 107 7.91 -0.90 -5.53
CA LEU A 107 7.87 -0.37 -4.17
C LEU A 107 8.67 -1.32 -3.26
N VAL A 108 9.59 -0.78 -2.49
CA VAL A 108 10.37 -1.53 -1.50
C VAL A 108 10.04 -1.02 -0.11
N LEU A 109 9.71 -1.92 0.81
CA LEU A 109 9.42 -1.61 2.20
C LEU A 109 10.42 -2.31 3.12
N SER A 110 10.83 -1.61 4.19
CA SER A 110 11.65 -2.14 5.27
C SER A 110 11.06 -1.79 6.62
N ALA A 111 11.02 -2.75 7.54
CA ALA A 111 10.74 -2.51 8.96
C ALA A 111 12.04 -2.52 9.80
N GLY A 112 13.14 -3.06 9.26
CA GLY A 112 14.41 -3.26 9.98
C GLY A 112 15.33 -2.04 9.99
N GLY A 113 15.04 -1.01 9.20
CA GLY A 113 15.86 0.19 9.08
C GLY A 113 16.10 0.64 7.64
N PRO A 114 16.78 1.77 7.44
CA PRO A 114 17.09 2.30 6.11
C PRO A 114 18.32 1.67 5.45
N ASP A 115 19.18 0.99 6.22
CA ASP A 115 20.53 0.62 5.78
C ASP A 115 20.54 -0.23 4.51
N SER A 116 19.76 -1.32 4.46
CA SER A 116 19.66 -2.17 3.26
C SER A 116 19.10 -1.42 2.04
N LEU A 117 18.27 -0.39 2.24
CA LEU A 117 17.78 0.45 1.14
C LEU A 117 18.88 1.40 0.64
N ILE A 118 19.68 1.96 1.57
CA ILE A 118 20.81 2.83 1.25
C ILE A 118 21.91 2.05 0.52
N GLU A 119 22.19 0.82 0.92
CA GLU A 119 23.14 -0.08 0.25
C GLU A 119 22.74 -0.39 -1.20
N LEU A 120 21.43 -0.44 -1.49
CA LEU A 120 20.88 -0.53 -2.84
C LEU A 120 20.93 0.81 -3.62
N GLY A 121 21.53 1.86 -3.03
CA GLY A 121 21.63 3.19 -3.63
C GLY A 121 20.32 3.98 -3.60
N LEU A 122 19.33 3.56 -2.82
CA LEU A 122 18.03 4.21 -2.72
C LEU A 122 18.04 5.34 -1.68
N LYS A 123 17.07 6.25 -1.81
CA LYS A 123 16.81 7.30 -0.82
C LYS A 123 15.54 6.93 -0.04
N PRO A 124 15.66 6.22 1.09
CA PRO A 124 14.50 5.76 1.84
C PRO A 124 13.75 6.93 2.48
N LEU A 125 12.43 6.91 2.39
CA LEU A 125 11.54 7.81 3.11
C LEU A 125 11.11 7.11 4.41
N ALA A 126 11.41 7.71 5.54
CA ALA A 126 11.05 7.20 6.86
C ALA A 126 9.62 7.58 7.24
N MET A 127 8.85 6.60 7.71
CA MET A 127 7.48 6.74 8.15
C MET A 127 7.36 6.34 9.63
N GLN A 128 6.70 7.17 10.43
CA GLN A 128 6.30 6.86 11.80
C GLN A 128 4.82 6.49 11.85
N ALA A 129 4.47 5.36 12.46
CA ALA A 129 3.08 4.97 12.66
C ALA A 129 2.44 5.86 13.72
N VAL A 130 1.22 6.34 13.45
CA VAL A 130 0.48 7.28 14.30
C VAL A 130 -0.91 6.80 14.68
N ALA A 131 -1.47 5.80 13.99
CA ALA A 131 -2.79 5.24 14.33
C ALA A 131 -2.99 3.84 13.74
N LEU A 132 -4.14 3.24 14.11
CA LEU A 132 -4.57 1.87 13.78
C LEU A 132 -3.68 0.84 14.52
N GLU A 133 -3.11 -0.14 13.83
CA GLU A 133 -2.31 -1.20 14.48
C GLU A 133 -0.96 -0.70 15.00
N GLN A 134 -0.40 0.33 14.37
CA GLN A 134 0.92 0.89 14.69
C GLN A 134 2.05 -0.14 14.68
N PHE A 135 1.93 -1.12 13.78
CA PHE A 135 2.90 -2.19 13.62
C PHE A 135 3.24 -2.41 12.13
N PRO A 136 4.50 -2.24 11.71
CA PRO A 136 5.63 -1.77 12.51
C PRO A 136 5.51 -0.28 12.89
N ALA A 137 6.06 0.10 14.05
CA ALA A 137 6.04 1.49 14.54
C ALA A 137 6.86 2.44 13.65
N ARG A 138 7.99 1.96 13.10
CA ARG A 138 8.75 2.67 12.07
C ARG A 138 8.85 1.80 10.82
N ARG A 139 8.71 2.43 9.66
CA ARG A 139 8.80 1.78 8.36
C ARG A 139 9.52 2.70 7.39
N TRP A 140 10.30 2.13 6.49
CA TRP A 140 10.95 2.87 5.41
C TRP A 140 10.39 2.38 4.09
N LEU A 141 10.20 3.32 3.16
CA LEU A 141 9.85 2.99 1.78
C LEU A 141 10.85 3.60 0.80
N ALA A 142 11.01 2.96 -0.34
CA ALA A 142 11.71 3.51 -1.49
C ALA A 142 11.10 3.00 -2.80
N VAL A 143 11.41 3.68 -3.90
CA VAL A 143 11.06 3.23 -5.26
C VAL A 143 12.35 2.77 -5.94
N LEU A 144 12.32 1.55 -6.47
CA LEU A 144 13.46 0.88 -7.08
C LEU A 144 13.15 0.58 -8.55
N PRO A 145 13.99 0.98 -9.52
CA PRO A 145 13.82 0.53 -10.91
C PRO A 145 13.86 -1.01 -10.97
N ARG A 146 12.90 -1.64 -11.63
CA ARG A 146 12.74 -3.09 -11.66
C ARG A 146 13.98 -3.82 -12.19
N ARG A 147 14.73 -3.19 -13.10
CA ARG A 147 16.02 -3.69 -13.61
C ARG A 147 17.13 -3.79 -12.56
N ALA A 148 17.01 -3.08 -11.45
CA ALA A 148 17.95 -3.06 -10.33
C ALA A 148 17.45 -3.89 -9.14
N ALA A 149 16.35 -4.63 -9.30
CA ALA A 149 15.78 -5.46 -8.25
C ALA A 149 16.72 -6.61 -7.87
N PRO A 150 17.11 -6.75 -6.59
CA PRO A 150 17.79 -7.95 -6.12
C PRO A 150 16.76 -9.09 -6.08
N LEU A 151 16.67 -9.87 -7.15
CA LEU A 151 15.78 -11.02 -7.26
C LEU A 151 16.48 -12.30 -6.79
N GLY A 152 15.74 -13.21 -6.16
CA GLY A 152 16.24 -14.49 -5.64
C GLY A 152 16.98 -14.37 -4.31
N ASP A 153 17.93 -15.27 -4.06
CA ASP A 153 18.69 -15.39 -2.79
C ASP A 153 19.54 -14.16 -2.42
N ASN A 154 19.65 -13.18 -3.33
CA ASN A 154 20.39 -11.94 -3.11
C ASN A 154 19.54 -10.80 -2.53
N ALA A 155 18.24 -11.01 -2.30
CA ALA A 155 17.39 -10.01 -1.66
C ALA A 155 17.83 -9.80 -0.20
N PRO A 156 18.20 -8.57 0.22
CA PRO A 156 18.56 -8.31 1.60
C PRO A 156 17.42 -8.70 2.56
N ALA A 157 17.75 -9.42 3.63
CA ALA A 157 16.78 -9.84 4.62
C ALA A 157 16.01 -8.63 5.18
N GLY A 158 14.68 -8.78 5.33
CA GLY A 158 13.81 -7.73 5.87
C GLY A 158 13.37 -6.65 4.86
N LEU A 159 13.69 -6.81 3.57
CA LEU A 159 13.10 -6.02 2.50
C LEU A 159 11.92 -6.75 1.85
N TYR A 160 10.79 -6.07 1.73
CA TYR A 160 9.63 -6.54 1.00
C TYR A 160 9.47 -5.77 -0.31
N LEU A 161 9.43 -6.49 -1.43
CA LEU A 161 9.36 -5.94 -2.77
C LEU A 161 7.96 -6.16 -3.35
N TYR A 162 7.41 -5.11 -3.93
CA TYR A 162 6.05 -5.05 -4.42
C TYR A 162 6.01 -4.51 -5.86
N THR A 163 5.40 -5.26 -6.77
CA THR A 163 5.09 -4.77 -8.14
C THR A 163 3.78 -3.98 -8.11
N PRO A 164 3.70 -2.82 -8.80
CA PRO A 164 2.44 -2.11 -8.93
C PRO A 164 1.45 -2.94 -9.76
N MET A 165 0.20 -3.02 -9.31
CA MET A 165 -0.92 -3.63 -10.03
C MET A 165 -1.73 -2.58 -10.81
N THR A 166 -1.67 -1.32 -10.37
CA THR A 166 -2.38 -0.19 -10.98
C THR A 166 -1.43 0.99 -11.16
N LYS A 167 -1.76 1.93 -12.06
CA LYS A 167 -1.21 3.29 -11.97
C LYS A 167 -1.65 3.93 -10.64
N GLN A 168 -0.90 4.89 -10.14
CA GLN A 168 -1.36 5.69 -9.00
C GLN A 168 -2.54 6.54 -9.45
N LEU A 169 -3.71 6.31 -8.83
CA LEU A 169 -4.86 7.17 -8.97
C LEU A 169 -4.59 8.45 -8.19
N THR A 170 -4.84 9.60 -8.80
CA THR A 170 -4.84 10.90 -8.14
C THR A 170 -6.26 11.44 -8.14
N LYS A 171 -6.68 12.03 -7.03
CA LYS A 171 -7.92 12.79 -7.03
C LYS A 171 -7.73 14.00 -7.94
N ALA A 172 -8.51 14.08 -9.02
CA ALA A 172 -8.55 15.28 -9.84
C ALA A 172 -8.88 16.47 -8.93
N ALA A 173 -8.15 17.57 -9.07
CA ALA A 173 -8.56 18.81 -8.43
C ALA A 173 -9.99 19.08 -8.91
N ARG A 174 -10.96 19.16 -8.00
CA ARG A 174 -12.24 19.75 -8.36
C ARG A 174 -11.89 21.21 -8.68
N ASP A 175 -12.09 21.62 -9.93
CA ASP A 175 -12.12 23.04 -10.26
C ASP A 175 -13.11 23.69 -9.29
N ALA A 176 -12.58 24.66 -8.53
CA ALA A 176 -13.27 25.38 -7.47
C ALA A 176 -14.41 26.25 -8.02
#